data_AF-A0A8J4E942-F1
#
_entry.id   AF-A0A8J4E942-F1
#
_cell.length_a   1.000
_cell.length_b   1.000
_cell.length_c   1.000
_cell.angle_alpha   90.00
_cell.angle_beta   90.00
_cell.angle_gamma   90.00
#
_symmetry.space_group_name_H-M   'P 1'
#
loop_
_entity.id
_entity.type
_entity.pdbx_description
1 polymer ?
#
loop_
_entity_poly.entity_id
_entity_poly.type
_entity_poly.pdbx_seq_one_letter_code
_entity_poly.pdbx_strand_id
1 'polypeptide(L)'
;MTDDQLPHGFTLTELDTTAAKAAHTSPWRQIAFRQRVDISQFAILELLYAADDRPDFWALVKAGQRAIHTYAVKELHHRGLVARTGAPGGVPITRYWTYWQAIATATESYEDRIIDAIAVRQIISTLRYPHLQVIRALADYDDYTLAAESLGKARHGFVTTLCTARQLCLQLWHEHETPSRIWGHDHRSARTRRDRTTSKSITVTTVRRRRADRRRATQPDRDLRPPKANPANSDGDM
;
A
#
# COMPACT_ATOMS: atom_id res chain seq x y z
N MET A 1 42.42 -24.19 -18.54
CA MET A 1 41.38 -23.15 -18.40
C MET A 1 42.10 -21.92 -17.90
N THR A 2 42.35 -20.97 -18.78
CA THR A 2 43.01 -19.72 -18.46
C THR A 2 42.15 -18.98 -17.44
N ASP A 3 42.75 -18.66 -16.30
CA ASP A 3 42.20 -17.74 -15.32
C ASP A 3 42.18 -16.37 -16.02
N ASP A 4 41.04 -15.99 -16.60
CA ASP A 4 40.92 -14.74 -17.37
C ASP A 4 41.21 -13.57 -16.43
N GLN A 5 42.39 -12.98 -16.62
CA GLN A 5 42.92 -11.95 -15.75
C GLN A 5 42.24 -10.61 -16.07
N LEU A 6 41.73 -9.96 -15.02
CA LEU A 6 41.11 -8.64 -15.08
C LEU A 6 42.18 -7.53 -14.91
N PRO A 7 41.85 -6.27 -15.22
CA PRO A 7 42.73 -5.13 -14.94
C PRO A 7 43.26 -5.13 -13.52
N HIS A 8 44.47 -4.58 -13.34
CA HIS A 8 45.15 -4.46 -12.04
C HIS A 8 45.49 -5.80 -11.37
N GLY A 9 45.51 -6.88 -12.15
CA GLY A 9 45.91 -8.21 -11.71
C GLY A 9 44.86 -8.96 -10.89
N PHE A 10 43.60 -8.52 -10.94
CA PHE A 10 42.50 -9.24 -10.31
C PHE A 10 42.13 -10.50 -11.09
N THR A 11 41.66 -11.53 -10.40
CA THR A 11 41.07 -12.72 -11.05
C THR A 11 39.54 -12.65 -11.04
N LEU A 12 38.88 -13.42 -11.91
CA LEU A 12 37.41 -13.58 -11.86
C LEU A 12 36.94 -14.12 -10.49
N THR A 13 37.71 -15.01 -9.87
CA THR A 13 37.38 -15.55 -8.54
C THR A 13 37.43 -14.45 -7.46
N GLU A 14 38.43 -13.56 -7.52
CA GLU A 14 38.52 -12.40 -6.62
C GLU A 14 37.37 -11.41 -6.83
N LEU A 15 36.95 -11.21 -8.09
CA LEU A 15 35.78 -10.42 -8.42
C LEU A 15 34.51 -11.00 -7.78
N ASP A 16 34.26 -12.31 -7.98
CA ASP A 16 33.07 -12.98 -7.47
C ASP A 16 33.01 -12.97 -5.94
N THR A 17 34.14 -13.23 -5.27
CA THR A 17 34.23 -13.18 -3.81
C THR A 17 33.99 -11.77 -3.27
N THR A 18 34.51 -10.73 -3.94
CA THR A 18 34.30 -9.33 -3.57
C THR A 18 32.85 -8.89 -3.79
N ALA A 19 32.24 -9.29 -4.92
CA ALA A 19 30.84 -9.03 -5.22
C ALA A 19 29.90 -9.73 -4.22
N ALA A 20 30.17 -10.99 -3.88
CA ALA A 20 29.45 -11.72 -2.85
C ALA A 20 29.57 -11.03 -1.48
N LYS A 21 30.75 -10.52 -1.12
CA LYS A 21 30.96 -9.76 0.12
C LYS A 21 30.12 -8.49 0.16
N ALA A 22 30.09 -7.72 -0.93
CA ALA A 22 29.24 -6.53 -1.04
C ALA A 22 27.75 -6.88 -0.93
N ALA A 23 27.30 -7.94 -1.59
CA ALA A 23 25.93 -8.42 -1.55
C ALA A 23 25.49 -8.92 -0.15
N HIS A 24 26.39 -9.56 0.60
CA HIS A 24 26.13 -10.05 1.97
C HIS A 24 26.02 -8.92 2.99
N THR A 25 26.85 -7.89 2.85
CA THR A 25 26.91 -6.75 3.78
C THR A 25 25.85 -5.68 3.48
N SER A 26 25.16 -5.79 2.35
CA SER A 26 24.08 -4.88 1.98
C SER A 26 22.85 -5.02 2.90
N PRO A 27 22.26 -3.90 3.36
CA PRO A 27 21.03 -3.92 4.17
C PRO A 27 19.77 -4.21 3.34
N TRP A 28 19.85 -4.18 2.00
CA TRP A 28 18.70 -4.31 1.08
C TRP A 28 18.30 -5.76 0.83
N ARG A 29 17.83 -6.44 1.89
CA ARG A 29 17.48 -7.86 1.87
C ARG A 29 16.24 -8.20 1.02
N GLN A 30 15.43 -7.21 0.66
CA GLN A 30 14.26 -7.39 -0.21
C GLN A 30 14.64 -7.65 -1.69
N ILE A 31 15.88 -7.35 -2.09
CA ILE A 31 16.43 -7.74 -3.40
C ILE A 31 16.90 -9.20 -3.28
N ALA A 32 16.76 -10.02 -4.33
CA ALA A 32 17.29 -11.38 -4.28
C ALA A 32 18.83 -11.36 -4.09
N PHE A 33 19.39 -12.30 -3.34
CA PHE A 33 20.84 -12.32 -3.08
C PHE A 33 21.65 -12.39 -4.39
N ARG A 34 21.29 -13.29 -5.29
CA ARG A 34 21.92 -13.41 -6.62
C ARG A 34 21.92 -12.09 -7.37
N GLN A 35 20.77 -11.41 -7.43
CA GLN A 35 20.66 -10.11 -8.08
C GLN A 35 21.56 -9.04 -7.43
N ARG A 36 21.74 -9.06 -6.10
CA ARG A 36 22.72 -8.17 -5.44
C ARG A 36 24.16 -8.47 -5.84
N VAL A 37 24.49 -9.75 -6.05
CA VAL A 37 25.80 -10.17 -6.55
C VAL A 37 25.99 -9.64 -7.96
N ASP A 38 25.05 -9.88 -8.87
CA ASP A 38 25.13 -9.44 -10.27
C ASP A 38 25.31 -7.91 -10.38
N ILE A 39 24.52 -7.14 -9.61
CA ILE A 39 24.65 -5.66 -9.55
C ILE A 39 26.02 -5.24 -9.00
N SER A 40 26.51 -5.92 -7.96
CA SER A 40 27.81 -5.59 -7.36
C SER A 40 28.96 -5.92 -8.30
N GLN A 41 28.89 -7.06 -8.98
CA GLN A 41 29.90 -7.52 -9.92
C GLN A 41 30.06 -6.52 -11.06
N PHE A 42 28.96 -6.08 -11.66
CA PHE A 42 28.98 -5.08 -12.73
C PHE A 42 29.62 -3.75 -12.25
N ALA A 43 29.23 -3.25 -11.09
CA ALA A 43 29.77 -2.00 -10.55
C ALA A 43 31.27 -2.10 -10.16
N ILE A 44 31.71 -3.27 -9.67
CA ILE A 44 33.12 -3.52 -9.37
C ILE A 44 33.92 -3.57 -10.67
N LEU A 45 33.40 -4.22 -11.71
CA LEU A 45 34.02 -4.23 -13.04
C LEU A 45 34.14 -2.80 -13.60
N GLU A 46 33.07 -2.01 -13.56
CA GLU A 46 33.13 -0.61 -14.00
C GLU A 46 34.22 0.17 -13.27
N LEU A 47 34.35 0.01 -11.95
CA LEU A 47 35.40 0.67 -11.17
C LEU A 47 36.80 0.17 -11.55
N LEU A 48 36.98 -1.14 -11.77
CA LEU A 48 38.27 -1.72 -12.17
C LEU A 48 38.74 -1.20 -13.53
N TYR A 49 37.82 -1.05 -14.49
CA TYR A 49 38.14 -0.54 -15.83
C TYR A 49 38.29 0.98 -15.88
N ALA A 50 37.67 1.72 -14.96
CA ALA A 50 37.75 3.17 -14.90
C ALA A 50 38.92 3.69 -14.03
N ALA A 51 39.51 2.85 -13.19
CA ALA A 51 40.60 3.25 -12.30
C ALA A 51 41.97 3.17 -13.01
N ASP A 52 42.76 4.23 -12.90
CA ASP A 52 44.14 4.28 -13.41
C ASP A 52 45.09 3.43 -12.53
N ASP A 53 44.87 3.43 -11.22
CA ASP A 53 45.63 2.67 -10.23
C ASP A 53 44.81 1.51 -9.66
N ARG A 54 45.50 0.50 -9.10
CA ARG A 54 44.86 -0.66 -8.47
C ARG A 54 43.96 -0.21 -7.30
N PRO A 55 42.62 -0.41 -7.39
CA PRO A 55 41.72 -0.04 -6.31
C PRO A 55 41.85 -0.98 -5.10
N ASP A 56 41.73 -0.40 -3.90
CA ASP A 56 41.68 -1.16 -2.65
C ASP A 56 40.43 -2.07 -2.58
N PHE A 57 40.56 -3.20 -1.89
CA PHE A 57 39.47 -4.16 -1.67
C PHE A 57 38.22 -3.50 -1.10
N TRP A 58 38.37 -2.63 -0.10
CA TRP A 58 37.21 -1.94 0.48
C TRP A 58 36.61 -0.88 -0.43
N ALA A 59 37.39 -0.33 -1.37
CA ALA A 59 36.85 0.54 -2.40
C ALA A 59 35.91 -0.24 -3.35
N LEU A 60 36.31 -1.44 -3.75
CA LEU A 60 35.47 -2.33 -4.58
C LEU A 60 34.19 -2.76 -3.84
N VAL A 61 34.30 -3.17 -2.57
CA VAL A 61 33.13 -3.52 -1.75
C VAL A 61 32.16 -2.33 -1.63
N LYS A 62 32.68 -1.13 -1.38
CA LYS A 62 31.86 0.10 -1.30
C LYS A 62 31.21 0.44 -2.64
N ALA A 63 31.89 0.22 -3.76
CA ALA A 63 31.32 0.42 -5.09
C ALA A 63 30.11 -0.50 -5.33
N GLY A 64 30.25 -1.80 -5.05
CA GLY A 64 29.15 -2.76 -5.13
C GLY A 64 27.97 -2.39 -4.22
N GLN A 65 28.24 -2.00 -2.97
CA GLN A 65 27.20 -1.56 -2.03
C GLN A 65 26.45 -0.30 -2.52
N ARG A 66 27.18 0.68 -3.08
CA ARG A 66 26.59 1.91 -3.65
C ARG A 66 25.71 1.60 -4.86
N ALA A 67 26.11 0.65 -5.69
CA ALA A 67 25.31 0.22 -6.83
C ALA A 67 24.02 -0.47 -6.38
N ILE A 68 24.08 -1.39 -5.41
CA ILE A 68 22.88 -2.02 -4.83
C ILE A 68 21.96 -0.95 -4.22
N HIS A 69 22.52 0.02 -3.49
CA HIS A 69 21.73 1.10 -2.90
C HIS A 69 21.04 1.95 -3.97
N THR A 70 21.76 2.35 -5.00
CA THR A 70 21.21 3.15 -6.11
C THR A 70 20.10 2.39 -6.83
N TYR A 71 20.31 1.11 -7.11
CA TYR A 71 19.29 0.24 -7.68
C TYR A 71 18.05 0.17 -6.78
N ALA A 72 18.22 -0.10 -5.48
CA ALA A 72 17.12 -0.20 -4.52
C ALA A 72 16.30 1.10 -4.44
N VAL A 73 16.96 2.26 -4.40
CA VAL A 73 16.30 3.56 -4.34
C VAL A 73 15.52 3.84 -5.62
N LYS A 74 16.10 3.56 -6.79
CA LYS A 74 15.41 3.71 -8.09
C LYS A 74 14.18 2.80 -8.18
N GLU A 75 14.31 1.55 -7.78
CA GLU A 75 13.22 0.57 -7.77
C GLU A 75 12.09 1.00 -6.83
N LEU A 76 12.43 1.46 -5.61
CA LEU A 76 11.45 2.01 -4.69
C LEU A 76 10.74 3.23 -5.28
N HIS A 77 11.48 4.15 -5.90
CA HIS A 77 10.90 5.34 -6.52
C HIS A 77 9.94 4.97 -7.67
N HIS A 78 10.30 3.99 -8.50
CA HIS A 78 9.43 3.47 -9.56
C HIS A 78 8.17 2.78 -9.01
N ARG A 79 8.21 2.31 -7.76
CA ARG A 79 7.04 1.77 -7.06
C ARG A 79 6.28 2.84 -6.26
N GLY A 80 6.68 4.10 -6.37
CA GLY A 80 6.05 5.20 -5.64
C GLY A 80 6.45 5.30 -4.19
N LEU A 81 7.63 4.81 -3.82
CA LEU A 81 8.14 4.76 -2.46
C LEU A 81 9.45 5.57 -2.37
N VAL A 82 9.63 6.31 -1.28
CA VAL A 82 10.89 6.99 -0.95
C VAL A 82 11.67 6.14 0.04
N ALA A 83 12.94 5.87 -0.26
CA ALA A 83 13.85 5.27 0.72
C ALA A 83 14.03 6.22 1.92
N ARG A 84 13.73 5.76 3.13
CA ARG A 84 13.95 6.52 4.36
C ARG A 84 14.82 5.70 5.31
N THR A 85 15.73 6.37 5.99
CA THR A 85 16.61 5.79 7.01
C THR A 85 15.78 5.03 8.04
N GLY A 86 16.11 3.75 8.25
CA GLY A 86 15.44 2.87 9.21
C GLY A 86 14.13 2.23 8.76
N ALA A 87 13.68 2.44 7.52
CA ALA A 87 12.47 1.81 6.96
C ALA A 87 12.80 0.93 5.74
N PRO A 88 13.16 -0.35 5.94
CA PRO A 88 13.33 -1.30 4.85
C PRO A 88 12.02 -1.41 4.08
N GLY A 89 12.00 -0.94 2.82
CA GLY A 89 10.81 -0.91 1.98
C GLY A 89 10.25 0.48 1.69
N GLY A 90 10.79 1.55 2.28
CA GLY A 90 10.44 2.92 1.95
C GLY A 90 9.07 3.40 2.44
N VAL A 91 8.76 4.67 2.16
CA VAL A 91 7.52 5.36 2.54
C VAL A 91 6.77 5.80 1.29
N PRO A 92 5.44 5.63 1.20
CA PRO A 92 4.68 6.09 0.05
C PRO A 92 4.90 7.56 -0.31
N ILE A 93 5.20 7.83 -1.58
CA ILE A 93 5.19 9.17 -2.16
C ILE A 93 3.74 9.67 -2.17
N THR A 94 3.56 10.90 -1.69
CA THR A 94 2.24 11.53 -1.63
C THR A 94 1.66 11.65 -3.05
N ARG A 95 0.41 11.20 -3.25
CA ARG A 95 -0.33 11.26 -4.53
C ARG A 95 0.24 10.44 -5.71
N TYR A 96 1.30 9.65 -5.52
CA TYR A 96 1.85 8.79 -6.58
C TYR A 96 0.81 7.86 -7.19
N TRP A 97 0.08 7.14 -6.34
CA TRP A 97 -0.99 6.24 -6.78
C TRP A 97 -2.15 7.00 -7.43
N THR A 98 -2.46 8.22 -6.96
CA THR A 98 -3.51 9.06 -7.56
C THR A 98 -3.15 9.48 -8.98
N TYR A 99 -1.89 9.83 -9.24
CA TYR A 99 -1.40 10.19 -10.57
C TYR A 99 -1.49 9.00 -11.54
N TRP A 100 -0.95 7.85 -11.15
CA TRP A 100 -1.01 6.66 -12.00
C TRP A 100 -2.42 6.12 -12.18
N GLN A 101 -3.27 6.23 -11.16
CA GLN A 101 -4.67 5.85 -11.27
C GLN A 101 -5.43 6.80 -12.20
N ALA A 102 -5.17 8.11 -12.15
CA ALA A 102 -5.80 9.09 -13.05
C ALA A 102 -5.37 8.93 -14.52
N ILE A 103 -4.17 8.41 -14.77
CA ILE A 103 -3.67 8.13 -16.14
C ILE A 103 -4.12 6.75 -16.61
N ALA A 104 -4.20 5.76 -15.71
CA ALA A 104 -4.64 4.41 -16.03
C ALA A 104 -6.16 4.29 -16.14
N THR A 105 -6.93 5.21 -15.54
CA THR A 105 -8.32 5.41 -15.92
C THR A 105 -8.34 5.96 -17.33
N ALA A 106 -8.95 5.21 -18.26
CA ALA A 106 -9.24 5.72 -19.59
C ALA A 106 -9.79 7.14 -19.46
N THR A 107 -9.21 8.09 -20.22
CA THR A 107 -9.80 9.42 -20.29
C THR A 107 -11.24 9.22 -20.72
N GLU A 108 -12.17 9.53 -19.81
CA GLU A 108 -13.61 9.33 -19.95
C GLU A 108 -14.01 9.68 -21.39
N SER A 109 -14.39 8.67 -22.19
CA SER A 109 -14.77 8.92 -23.57
C SER A 109 -15.98 9.83 -23.56
N TYR A 110 -16.11 10.73 -24.54
CA TYR A 110 -17.36 11.48 -24.69
C TYR A 110 -18.56 10.53 -24.83
N GLU A 111 -18.32 9.33 -25.37
CA GLU A 111 -19.28 8.25 -25.46
C GLU A 111 -19.72 7.77 -24.07
N ASP A 112 -18.80 7.59 -23.11
CA ASP A 112 -19.11 7.18 -21.74
C ASP A 112 -20.05 8.19 -21.06
N ARG A 113 -19.79 9.49 -21.25
CA ARG A 113 -20.68 10.54 -20.72
C ARG A 113 -22.07 10.52 -21.33
N ILE A 114 -22.17 10.27 -22.64
CA ILE A 114 -23.46 10.19 -23.32
C ILE A 114 -24.22 8.95 -22.85
N ILE A 115 -23.53 7.80 -22.75
CA ILE A 115 -24.07 6.54 -22.24
C ILE A 115 -24.59 6.74 -20.81
N ASP A 116 -23.78 7.32 -19.92
CA ASP A 116 -24.16 7.61 -18.54
C ASP A 116 -25.36 8.53 -18.45
N ALA A 117 -25.41 9.60 -19.25
CA ALA A 117 -26.54 10.52 -19.27
C ALA A 117 -27.84 9.83 -19.71
N ILE A 118 -27.77 8.95 -20.71
CA ILE A 118 -28.90 8.15 -21.18
C ILE A 118 -29.32 7.14 -20.10
N ALA A 119 -28.36 6.40 -19.52
CA ALA A 119 -28.60 5.41 -18.48
C ALA A 119 -29.24 6.05 -17.24
N VAL A 120 -28.72 7.17 -16.75
CA VAL A 120 -29.32 7.93 -15.65
C VAL A 120 -30.77 8.31 -15.95
N ARG A 121 -31.07 8.77 -17.17
CA ARG A 121 -32.43 9.14 -17.55
C ARG A 121 -33.38 7.94 -17.58
N GLN A 122 -32.92 6.80 -18.10
CA GLN A 122 -33.67 5.55 -18.09
C GLN A 122 -33.94 5.08 -16.66
N ILE A 123 -32.91 5.02 -15.82
CA ILE A 123 -33.02 4.59 -14.41
C ILE A 123 -33.97 5.51 -13.64
N ILE A 124 -33.82 6.83 -13.76
CA ILE A 124 -34.71 7.79 -13.07
C ILE A 124 -36.17 7.57 -13.47
N SER A 125 -36.44 7.23 -14.73
CA SER A 125 -37.82 6.98 -15.21
C SER A 125 -38.46 5.73 -14.60
N THR A 126 -37.66 4.76 -14.15
CA THR A 126 -38.14 3.52 -13.52
C THR A 126 -38.29 3.63 -11.99
N LEU A 127 -37.66 4.62 -11.37
CA LEU A 127 -37.69 4.79 -9.91
C LEU A 127 -39.08 5.24 -9.44
N ARG A 128 -39.53 4.65 -8.33
CA ARG A 128 -40.75 5.09 -7.64
C ARG A 128 -40.56 6.51 -7.08
N TYR A 129 -41.66 7.26 -7.06
CA TYR A 129 -41.69 8.65 -6.62
C TYR A 129 -41.02 8.91 -5.24
N PRO A 130 -41.21 8.07 -4.19
CA PRO A 130 -40.53 8.28 -2.91
C PRO A 130 -39.00 8.15 -2.98
N HIS A 131 -38.48 7.31 -3.87
CA HIS A 131 -37.03 7.11 -4.05
C HIS A 131 -36.42 8.31 -4.80
N LEU A 132 -37.12 8.80 -5.81
CA LEU A 132 -36.69 9.98 -6.56
C LEU A 132 -36.65 11.22 -5.67
N GLN A 133 -37.65 11.40 -4.79
CA GLN A 133 -37.68 12.55 -3.87
C GLN A 133 -36.48 12.58 -2.92
N VAL A 134 -36.09 11.45 -2.33
CA VAL A 134 -34.94 11.42 -1.40
C VAL A 134 -33.61 11.65 -2.12
N ILE A 135 -33.47 11.18 -3.36
CA ILE A 135 -32.29 11.45 -4.19
C ILE A 135 -32.21 12.94 -4.54
N ARG A 136 -33.32 13.54 -4.99
CA ARG A 136 -33.39 14.98 -5.31
C ARG A 136 -33.09 15.86 -4.11
N ALA A 137 -33.74 15.61 -2.98
CA ALA A 137 -33.50 16.35 -1.75
C ALA A 137 -32.01 16.26 -1.33
N LEU A 138 -31.39 15.08 -1.43
CA LEU A 138 -29.96 14.97 -1.12
C LEU A 138 -29.08 15.74 -2.11
N ALA A 139 -29.46 15.79 -3.39
CA ALA A 139 -28.72 16.54 -4.41
C ALA A 139 -28.82 18.06 -4.19
N ASP A 140 -29.97 18.55 -3.74
CA ASP A 140 -30.22 19.98 -3.52
C ASP A 140 -29.52 20.51 -2.26
N TYR A 141 -29.55 19.75 -1.16
CA TYR A 141 -29.07 20.21 0.15
C TYR A 141 -27.65 19.73 0.51
N ASP A 142 -27.14 18.66 -0.10
CA ASP A 142 -25.84 18.03 0.19
C ASP A 142 -25.63 17.66 1.70
N ASP A 143 -26.69 17.65 2.50
CA ASP A 143 -26.72 17.27 3.92
C ASP A 143 -27.94 16.37 4.21
N TYR A 144 -27.70 15.23 4.86
CA TYR A 144 -28.73 14.24 5.18
C TYR A 144 -29.83 14.74 6.11
N THR A 145 -29.51 15.68 7.00
CA THR A 145 -30.42 16.21 8.01
C THR A 145 -31.35 17.24 7.35
N LEU A 146 -30.78 18.20 6.62
CA LEU A 146 -31.55 19.21 5.88
C LEU A 146 -32.44 18.57 4.80
N ALA A 147 -31.93 17.57 4.08
CA ALA A 147 -32.71 16.83 3.09
C ALA A 147 -33.86 15.99 3.70
N ALA A 148 -33.69 15.49 4.93
CA ALA A 148 -34.75 14.77 5.63
C ALA A 148 -35.83 15.74 6.12
N GLU A 149 -35.42 16.89 6.68
CA GLU A 149 -36.29 17.96 7.14
C GLU A 149 -37.13 18.56 6.00
N SER A 150 -36.53 18.77 4.82
CA SER A 150 -37.25 19.29 3.64
C SER A 150 -38.39 18.38 3.16
N LEU A 151 -38.32 17.08 3.48
CA LEU A 151 -39.33 16.09 3.15
C LEU A 151 -40.24 15.73 4.35
N GLY A 152 -40.06 16.39 5.50
CA GLY A 152 -40.80 16.09 6.73
C GLY A 152 -40.55 14.68 7.27
N LYS A 153 -39.39 14.08 6.98
CA LYS A 153 -39.04 12.71 7.38
C LYS A 153 -38.03 12.71 8.53
N ALA A 154 -38.14 11.72 9.41
CA ALA A 154 -37.07 11.44 10.36
C ALA A 154 -35.79 11.00 9.60
N ARG A 155 -34.62 11.48 10.04
CA ARG A 155 -33.32 11.19 9.41
C ARG A 155 -33.08 9.70 9.15
N HIS A 156 -33.45 8.84 10.10
CA HIS A 156 -33.31 7.39 9.94
C HIS A 156 -34.16 6.85 8.77
N GLY A 157 -35.44 7.22 8.69
CA GLY A 157 -36.32 6.78 7.61
C GLY A 157 -35.89 7.33 6.25
N PHE A 158 -35.35 8.55 6.21
CA PHE A 158 -34.73 9.12 5.01
C PHE A 158 -33.54 8.26 4.54
N VAL A 159 -32.60 7.95 5.43
CA VAL A 159 -31.42 7.12 5.12
C VAL A 159 -31.81 5.73 4.64
N THR A 160 -32.78 5.07 5.30
CA THR A 160 -33.28 3.76 4.85
C THR A 160 -33.85 3.83 3.43
N THR A 161 -34.70 4.81 3.15
CA THR A 161 -35.30 5.00 1.81
C THR A 161 -34.22 5.27 0.76
N LEU A 162 -33.22 6.09 1.09
CA LEU A 162 -32.09 6.39 0.22
C LEU A 162 -31.22 5.16 -0.05
N CYS A 163 -30.95 4.32 0.96
CA CYS A 163 -30.21 3.07 0.78
C CYS A 163 -30.91 2.13 -0.20
N THR A 164 -32.23 1.97 -0.06
CA THR A 164 -33.05 1.18 -1.00
C THR A 164 -33.02 1.80 -2.40
N ALA A 165 -33.15 3.12 -2.52
CA ALA A 165 -33.07 3.81 -3.79
C ALA A 165 -31.71 3.58 -4.48
N ARG A 166 -30.59 3.70 -3.75
CA ARG A 166 -29.23 3.45 -4.24
C ARG A 166 -29.02 2.00 -4.70
N GLN A 167 -29.58 1.04 -3.96
CA GLN A 167 -29.54 -0.38 -4.34
C GLN A 167 -30.28 -0.63 -5.66
N LEU A 168 -31.46 -0.04 -5.83
CA LEU A 168 -32.23 -0.16 -7.06
C LEU A 168 -31.51 0.49 -8.25
N CYS A 169 -30.97 1.70 -8.07
CA CYS A 169 -30.15 2.33 -9.11
C CYS A 169 -28.98 1.44 -9.52
N LEU A 170 -28.27 0.84 -8.55
CA LEU A 170 -27.14 -0.05 -8.85
C LEU A 170 -27.59 -1.31 -9.61
N GLN A 171 -28.73 -1.90 -9.22
CA GLN A 171 -29.27 -3.08 -9.91
C GLN A 171 -29.62 -2.76 -11.37
N LEU A 172 -30.27 -1.62 -11.61
CA LEU A 172 -30.63 -1.19 -12.96
C LEU A 172 -29.42 -0.76 -13.78
N TRP A 173 -28.41 -0.14 -13.13
CA TRP A 173 -27.15 0.23 -13.78
C TRP A 173 -26.38 -0.98 -14.32
N HIS A 174 -26.50 -2.11 -13.64
CA HIS A 174 -25.88 -3.38 -14.01
C HIS A 174 -26.90 -4.39 -14.53
N GLU A 175 -28.04 -3.94 -15.08
CA GLU A 175 -28.96 -4.86 -15.75
C GLU A 175 -28.18 -5.54 -16.88
N HIS A 176 -28.15 -6.89 -16.88
CA HIS A 176 -27.32 -7.77 -17.73
C HIS A 176 -25.88 -8.04 -17.26
N GLU A 177 -25.45 -7.53 -16.11
CA GLU A 177 -24.18 -7.86 -15.47
C GLU A 177 -24.39 -8.36 -14.02
N THR A 178 -23.37 -9.00 -13.42
CA THR A 178 -23.40 -9.26 -11.97
C THR A 178 -22.86 -8.01 -11.26
N PRO A 179 -23.69 -7.23 -10.53
CA PRO A 179 -23.25 -5.97 -9.96
C PRO A 179 -22.09 -6.17 -8.99
N SER A 180 -21.05 -5.36 -9.14
CA SER A 180 -20.01 -5.25 -8.12
C SER A 180 -20.59 -4.61 -6.85
N ARG A 181 -20.03 -4.91 -5.66
CA ARG A 181 -20.50 -4.31 -4.39
C ARG A 181 -20.52 -2.78 -4.53
N ILE A 182 -21.57 -2.12 -4.01
CA ILE A 182 -21.68 -0.66 -3.90
C ILE A 182 -20.32 -0.07 -3.50
N TRP A 183 -19.71 0.69 -4.41
CA TRP A 183 -18.40 1.28 -4.19
C TRP A 183 -18.48 2.44 -3.20
N GLY A 184 -17.67 2.36 -2.14
CA GLY A 184 -17.38 3.47 -1.24
C GLY A 184 -18.36 3.67 -0.08
N HIS A 185 -17.85 4.33 0.96
CA HIS A 185 -18.67 4.94 1.99
C HIS A 185 -18.87 6.42 1.65
N ASP A 186 -20.10 6.90 1.79
CA ASP A 186 -20.42 8.31 1.59
C ASP A 186 -19.74 9.15 2.70
N HIS A 187 -18.83 10.03 2.30
CA HIS A 187 -18.05 10.88 3.20
C HIS A 187 -18.64 12.29 3.37
N ARG A 188 -19.85 12.56 2.87
CA ARG A 188 -20.47 13.90 2.88
C ARG A 188 -20.77 14.47 4.28
N SER A 189 -20.65 13.67 5.35
CA SER A 189 -20.80 14.16 6.73
C SER A 189 -19.63 15.01 7.27
N ALA A 190 -18.55 15.22 6.51
CA ALA A 190 -17.37 15.94 6.99
C ALA A 190 -17.40 17.46 6.77
N ARG A 191 -18.43 18.01 6.10
CA ARG A 191 -18.46 19.44 5.73
C ARG A 191 -19.00 20.36 6.84
N THR A 192 -19.63 19.80 7.86
CA THR A 192 -20.23 20.57 8.97
C THR A 192 -19.56 20.25 10.31
N ARG A 193 -18.23 20.42 10.38
CA ARG A 193 -17.49 20.89 11.57
C ARG A 193 -16.01 20.95 11.24
N ARG A 194 -15.39 22.08 11.59
CA ARG A 194 -13.94 22.21 11.77
C ARG A 194 -13.50 21.21 12.84
N ASP A 195 -13.29 19.96 12.47
CA ASP A 195 -12.56 19.01 13.30
C ASP A 195 -11.92 17.95 12.43
N ARG A 196 -10.80 18.34 11.84
CA ARG A 196 -9.93 17.48 11.05
C ARG A 196 -9.12 16.62 12.00
N THR A 197 -9.78 15.68 12.65
CA THR A 197 -9.09 14.66 13.43
C THR A 197 -9.88 13.35 13.40
N THR A 198 -9.36 12.39 12.62
CA THR A 198 -9.57 10.94 12.84
C THR A 198 -10.79 10.25 12.21
N SER A 199 -11.10 10.45 10.94
CA SER A 199 -11.89 9.45 10.19
C SER A 199 -10.98 8.34 9.66
N LYS A 200 -10.61 7.40 10.54
CA LYS A 200 -9.94 6.16 10.12
C LYS A 200 -10.91 5.35 9.28
N SER A 201 -10.56 5.10 8.01
CA SER A 201 -11.26 4.18 7.12
C SER A 201 -11.57 2.85 7.84
N ILE A 202 -12.85 2.48 7.89
CA ILE A 202 -13.32 1.21 8.48
C ILE A 202 -12.64 0.01 7.82
N THR A 203 -12.23 0.13 6.55
CA THR A 203 -11.42 -0.87 5.84
C THR A 203 -10.05 -1.05 6.49
N VAL A 204 -9.40 0.03 6.92
CA VAL A 204 -8.12 -0.04 7.65
C VAL A 204 -8.32 -0.66 9.04
N THR A 205 -9.42 -0.33 9.73
CA THR A 205 -9.72 -0.84 11.07
C THR A 205 -10.08 -2.34 11.04
N THR A 206 -10.88 -2.77 10.07
CA THR A 206 -11.28 -4.18 9.89
C THR A 206 -10.12 -5.05 9.40
N VAL A 207 -9.27 -4.55 8.50
CA VAL A 207 -8.05 -5.24 8.06
C VAL A 207 -7.04 -5.36 9.21
N ARG A 208 -6.91 -4.33 10.06
CA ARG A 208 -6.07 -4.38 11.26
C ARG A 208 -6.60 -5.39 12.29
N ARG A 209 -7.92 -5.45 12.49
CA ARG A 209 -8.56 -6.40 13.41
C ARG A 209 -8.34 -7.85 12.96
N ARG A 210 -8.59 -8.15 11.67
CA ARG A 210 -8.33 -9.48 11.09
C ARG A 210 -6.85 -9.90 11.17
N ARG A 211 -5.91 -8.95 11.05
CA ARG A 211 -4.47 -9.23 11.22
C ARG A 211 -4.10 -9.47 12.68
N ALA A 212 -4.74 -8.79 13.63
CA ALA A 212 -4.54 -9.02 15.06
C ALA A 212 -5.11 -10.38 15.50
N ASP A 213 -6.29 -10.75 15.01
CA ASP A 213 -6.93 -12.03 15.31
C ASP A 213 -6.12 -13.21 14.74
N ARG A 214 -5.57 -13.07 13.52
CA ARG A 214 -4.63 -14.06 12.96
C ARG A 214 -3.35 -14.20 13.79
N ARG A 215 -2.79 -13.09 14.29
CA ARG A 215 -1.60 -13.14 15.17
C ARG A 215 -1.88 -13.83 16.50
N ARG A 216 -3.08 -13.64 17.07
CA ARG A 216 -3.53 -14.38 18.26
C ARG A 216 -3.71 -15.88 17.98
N ALA A 217 -4.26 -16.24 16.82
CA ALA A 217 -4.46 -17.65 16.45
C ALA A 217 -3.15 -18.41 16.15
N THR A 218 -2.06 -17.71 15.78
CA THR A 218 -0.75 -18.33 15.47
C THR A 218 0.23 -18.25 16.64
N GLN A 219 -0.20 -17.82 17.83
CA GLN A 219 0.65 -17.80 19.02
C GLN A 219 0.38 -19.09 19.81
N PRO A 220 1.20 -20.15 19.66
CA PRO A 220 1.05 -21.33 20.49
C PRO A 220 1.28 -20.94 21.94
N ASP A 221 0.40 -21.48 22.78
CA ASP A 221 0.40 -21.42 24.23
C ASP A 221 1.82 -21.41 24.81
N ARG A 222 2.25 -20.25 25.30
CA ARG A 222 3.58 -20.02 25.87
C ARG A 222 3.52 -19.87 27.39
N ASP A 223 2.43 -20.34 28.01
CA ASP A 223 2.20 -20.22 29.46
C ASP A 223 2.53 -21.47 30.27
N LEU A 224 3.20 -22.48 29.69
CA LEU A 224 3.87 -23.52 30.48
C LEU A 224 5.31 -23.11 30.81
N ARG A 225 5.46 -22.11 31.68
CA ARG A 225 6.72 -21.86 32.38
C ARG A 225 6.56 -22.37 33.83
N PRO A 226 7.28 -23.40 34.27
CA PRO A 226 7.18 -23.85 35.66
C PRO A 226 7.64 -22.71 36.59
N PRO A 227 7.02 -22.57 37.78
CA PRO A 227 7.37 -21.51 38.72
C PRO A 227 8.84 -21.62 39.14
N LYS A 228 9.55 -20.50 39.12
CA LYS A 228 10.90 -20.37 39.68
C LYS A 228 10.84 -20.72 41.18
N ALA A 229 11.55 -21.77 41.58
CA ALA A 229 11.89 -21.97 42.99
C ALA A 229 12.73 -20.79 43.47
N ASN A 230 12.28 -20.12 44.53
CA ASN A 230 13.01 -19.06 45.24
C ASN A 230 14.10 -19.72 46.12
N PRO A 231 15.38 -19.36 45.98
CA PRO A 231 16.40 -19.75 46.95
C PRO A 231 16.57 -18.64 47.99
N ALA A 232 15.88 -18.72 49.12
CA ALA A 232 16.20 -17.98 50.35
C ALA A 232 15.42 -18.55 51.54
N ASN A 233 16.06 -19.47 52.28
CA ASN A 233 16.04 -19.52 53.75
C ASN A 233 16.85 -20.75 54.19
N SER A 234 18.15 -20.54 54.37
CA SER A 234 19.00 -21.38 55.21
C SER A 234 19.57 -20.47 56.30
N ASP A 235 18.70 -20.03 57.20
CA ASP A 235 19.08 -19.61 58.54
C ASP A 235 18.85 -20.82 59.44
N GLY A 236 19.91 -21.62 59.59
CA GLY A 236 20.03 -22.62 60.63
C GLY A 236 20.83 -22.01 61.77
N ASP A 237 20.11 -21.65 62.84
CA ASP A 237 20.65 -21.46 64.17
C ASP A 237 20.52 -22.81 64.92
N MET A 238 21.61 -23.21 65.59
CA MET A 238 21.87 -24.43 66.40
C MET A 238 22.20 -25.74 65.68
#